data_AF-A0A439MRM0-F1
#
_entry.id   AF-A0A439MRM0-F1
#
_cell.length_a   1.000
_cell.length_b   1.000
_cell.length_c   1.000
_cell.angle_alpha   90.00
_cell.angle_beta   90.00
_cell.angle_gamma   90.00
#
_symmetry.space_group_name_H-M   'P 1'
#
loop_
_entity.id
_entity.type
_entity.pdbx_description
1 polymer ?
#
loop_
_entity_poly.entity_id
_entity_poly.type
_entity_poly.pdbx_seq_one_letter_code
_entity_poly.pdbx_strand_id
1 'polypeptide(L)'
;MRFLFFLILLAGTGIGVVYPWAMGNFSGHEIGTWRVYEQGWFKPVTVPLAARDAPVRVLVDLTARAERIVVSQQRTVLTLTAATGGRTVLASTLQFNHSENPRQVSPQLPDKIFRDEAGLIPTVSPGPYIFTVGPGDA
;
A
#
# COMPACT_ATOMS: atom_id res chain seq x y z
N MET A 1 21.98 -9.53 39.38
CA MET A 1 20.50 -9.57 39.27
C MET A 1 19.94 -8.31 38.58
N ARG A 2 20.03 -7.11 39.19
CA ARG A 2 19.46 -5.86 38.61
C ARG A 2 19.97 -5.48 37.21
N PHE A 3 21.27 -5.63 36.95
CA PHE A 3 21.86 -5.27 35.66
C PHE A 3 21.40 -6.18 34.52
N LEU A 4 21.26 -7.48 34.80
CA LEU A 4 20.74 -8.45 33.84
C LEU A 4 19.28 -8.16 33.48
N PHE A 5 18.47 -7.77 34.49
CA PHE A 5 17.08 -7.40 34.28
C PHE A 5 16.94 -6.16 33.37
N PHE A 6 17.81 -5.16 33.58
CA PHE A 6 17.88 -3.99 32.70
C PHE A 6 18.25 -4.36 31.26
N LEU A 7 19.22 -5.25 31.05
CA LEU A 7 19.59 -5.70 29.71
C LEU A 7 18.45 -6.45 29.01
N ILE A 8 17.73 -7.31 29.73
CA ILE A 8 16.57 -8.04 29.20
C ILE A 8 15.44 -7.06 28.86
N LEU A 9 15.20 -6.04 29.69
CA LEU A 9 14.20 -5.00 29.43
C LEU A 9 14.57 -4.14 28.22
N LEU A 10 15.85 -3.78 28.06
CA LEU A 10 16.34 -2.99 26.95
C LEU A 10 16.29 -3.80 25.64
N ALA A 11 16.66 -5.08 25.69
CA ALA A 11 16.50 -6.01 24.57
C ALA A 11 15.02 -6.21 24.20
N GLY A 12 14.14 -6.39 25.19
CA GLY A 12 12.70 -6.53 24.97
C GLY A 12 12.07 -5.27 24.37
N THR A 13 12.46 -4.09 24.83
CA THR A 13 11.99 -2.80 24.29
C THR A 13 12.54 -2.58 22.88
N GLY A 14 13.82 -2.89 22.65
CA GLY A 14 14.44 -2.82 21.34
C GLY A 14 13.71 -3.69 20.32
N ILE A 15 13.44 -4.96 20.67
CA ILE A 15 12.70 -5.89 19.81
C ILE A 15 11.24 -5.45 19.65
N GLY A 16 10.57 -5.01 20.72
CA GLY A 16 9.15 -4.66 20.66
C GLY A 16 8.84 -3.37 19.88
N VAL A 17 9.76 -2.40 19.86
CA VAL A 17 9.52 -1.07 19.27
C VAL A 17 10.31 -0.88 17.98
N VAL A 18 11.60 -1.23 17.97
CA VAL A 18 12.48 -0.93 16.84
C VAL A 18 12.23 -1.91 15.69
N TYR A 19 11.92 -3.17 15.97
CA TYR A 19 11.70 -4.17 14.91
C TYR A 19 10.43 -3.92 14.08
N PRO A 20 9.24 -3.65 14.65
CA PRO A 20 8.06 -3.29 13.86
C PRO A 20 8.25 -1.98 13.09
N TRP A 21 8.93 -0.99 13.69
CA TRP A 21 9.24 0.27 13.02
C TRP A 21 10.20 0.05 11.84
N ALA A 22 11.25 -0.73 12.01
CA ALA A 22 12.20 -1.06 10.95
C ALA A 22 11.50 -1.79 9.78
N MET A 23 10.64 -2.77 10.07
CA MET A 23 9.83 -3.43 9.03
C MET A 23 8.87 -2.48 8.31
N GLY A 24 8.39 -1.43 8.98
CA GLY A 24 7.56 -0.38 8.38
C GLY A 24 8.35 0.70 7.63
N ASN A 25 9.67 0.78 7.73
CA ASN A 25 10.46 1.90 7.18
C ASN A 25 11.65 1.48 6.28
N PHE A 26 12.18 0.26 6.40
CA PHE A 26 13.23 -0.23 5.51
C PHE A 26 12.65 -0.61 4.14
N SER A 27 13.34 -0.16 3.09
CA SER A 27 12.90 -0.31 1.70
C SER A 27 12.74 -1.79 1.32
N GLY A 28 11.49 -2.26 1.23
CA GLY A 28 11.19 -3.52 0.58
C GLY A 28 11.58 -3.47 -0.90
N HIS A 29 11.89 -4.62 -1.48
CA HIS A 29 12.00 -4.74 -2.93
C HIS A 29 10.61 -4.65 -3.56
N GLU A 30 10.49 -3.96 -4.70
CA GLU A 30 9.24 -3.91 -5.45
C GLU A 30 8.93 -5.30 -6.02
N ILE A 31 7.83 -5.91 -5.57
CA ILE A 31 7.35 -7.21 -6.10
C ILE A 31 6.90 -7.05 -7.56
N GLY A 32 6.24 -5.93 -7.86
CA GLY A 32 5.83 -5.58 -9.21
C GLY A 32 4.83 -4.43 -9.24
N THR A 33 4.51 -4.01 -10.46
CA THR A 33 3.48 -3.02 -10.75
C THR A 33 2.50 -3.61 -11.76
N TRP A 34 1.19 -3.49 -11.48
CA TRP A 34 0.13 -4.02 -12.33
C TRP A 34 -0.88 -2.96 -12.71
N ARG A 35 -1.35 -3.01 -13.96
CA ARG A 35 -2.40 -2.14 -14.47
C ARG A 35 -3.78 -2.71 -14.10
N VAL A 36 -4.47 -2.04 -13.18
CA VAL A 36 -5.82 -2.41 -12.71
C VAL A 36 -6.95 -1.67 -13.41
N TYR A 37 -6.65 -0.61 -14.17
CA TYR A 37 -7.62 0.17 -14.92
C TYR A 37 -7.24 0.28 -16.40
N GLU A 38 -8.13 -0.16 -17.27
CA GLU A 38 -7.91 -0.21 -18.71
C GLU A 38 -9.24 -0.05 -19.46
N GLN A 39 -9.23 0.74 -20.54
CA GLN A 39 -10.39 0.94 -21.43
C GLN A 39 -11.69 1.36 -20.72
N GLY A 40 -11.61 2.09 -19.60
CA GLY A 40 -12.79 2.56 -18.88
C GLY A 40 -13.27 1.65 -17.75
N TRP A 41 -12.61 0.51 -17.51
CA TRP A 41 -13.06 -0.49 -16.54
C TRP A 41 -11.95 -0.90 -15.59
N PHE A 42 -12.33 -1.24 -14.37
CA PHE A 42 -11.44 -1.86 -13.40
C PHE A 42 -11.40 -3.37 -13.62
N LYS A 43 -10.20 -3.95 -13.56
CA LYS A 43 -9.99 -5.39 -13.60
C LYS A 43 -9.23 -5.85 -12.35
N PRO A 44 -9.67 -6.96 -11.72
CA PRO A 44 -8.91 -7.53 -10.62
C PRO A 44 -7.59 -8.10 -11.14
N VAL A 45 -6.57 -8.08 -10.29
CA VAL A 45 -5.26 -8.64 -10.58
C VAL A 45 -4.94 -9.74 -9.58
N THR A 46 -4.48 -10.88 -10.08
CA THR A 46 -4.00 -11.97 -9.23
C THR A 46 -2.48 -11.95 -9.18
N VAL A 47 -1.93 -11.85 -7.98
CA VAL A 47 -0.48 -11.86 -7.73
C VAL A 47 -0.14 -13.08 -6.88
N PRO A 48 0.77 -13.95 -7.32
CA PRO A 48 1.30 -15.02 -6.48
C PRO A 48 2.25 -14.41 -5.45
N LEU A 49 1.95 -14.56 -4.17
CA LEU A 49 2.83 -14.11 -3.08
C LEU A 49 3.39 -15.32 -2.33
N ALA A 50 4.62 -15.20 -1.88
CA ALA A 50 5.31 -16.17 -1.04
C ALA A 50 5.46 -15.62 0.39
N ALA A 51 5.63 -16.52 1.37
CA ALA A 51 5.80 -16.11 2.78
C ALA A 51 6.99 -15.16 2.98
N ARG A 52 8.04 -15.26 2.15
CA ARG A 52 9.22 -14.38 2.17
C ARG A 52 8.94 -12.94 1.71
N ASP A 53 7.81 -12.71 1.05
CA ASP A 53 7.43 -11.38 0.56
C ASP A 53 6.80 -10.54 1.70
N ALA A 54 6.49 -11.17 2.85
CA ALA A 54 5.97 -10.47 4.00
C ALA A 54 7.05 -9.59 4.68
N PRO A 55 6.71 -8.37 5.14
CA PRO A 55 5.42 -7.70 4.96
C PRO A 55 5.25 -7.08 3.56
N VAL A 56 4.04 -7.13 3.00
CA VAL A 56 3.73 -6.56 1.68
C VAL A 56 3.05 -5.21 1.81
N ARG A 57 3.70 -4.16 1.30
CA ARG A 57 3.09 -2.83 1.19
C ARG A 57 2.37 -2.69 -0.15
N VAL A 58 1.14 -2.22 -0.12
CA VAL A 58 0.30 -2.02 -1.30
C VAL A 58 0.18 -0.53 -1.58
N LEU A 59 0.69 -0.12 -2.74
CA LEU A 59 0.63 1.26 -3.23
C LEU A 59 -0.27 1.30 -4.45
N VAL A 60 -1.01 2.40 -4.62
CA VAL A 60 -1.85 2.63 -5.80
C VAL A 60 -1.43 3.93 -6.46
N ASP A 61 -1.18 3.84 -7.76
CA ASP A 61 -0.88 4.99 -8.61
C ASP A 61 -2.12 5.35 -9.44
N LEU A 62 -2.52 6.62 -9.35
CA LEU A 62 -3.57 7.22 -10.15
C LEU A 62 -2.94 8.25 -11.10
N THR A 63 -3.05 7.97 -12.40
CA THR A 63 -2.65 8.93 -13.44
C THR A 63 -3.86 9.76 -13.85
N ALA A 64 -3.78 11.08 -13.68
CA ALA A 64 -4.86 12.00 -14.00
C ALA A 64 -4.34 13.32 -14.57
N ARG A 65 -5.16 13.97 -15.40
CA ARG A 65 -4.96 15.36 -15.87
C ARG A 65 -5.52 16.34 -14.85
N ALA A 66 -4.90 16.36 -13.68
CA ALA A 66 -5.24 17.29 -12.61
C ALA A 66 -3.95 17.87 -12.04
N GLU A 67 -3.94 19.18 -11.76
CA GLU A 67 -2.79 19.78 -11.07
C GLU A 67 -2.68 19.28 -9.62
N ARG A 68 -3.86 19.03 -9.02
CA ARG A 68 -4.09 18.48 -7.68
C ARG A 68 -5.42 17.75 -7.68
N ILE A 69 -5.50 16.65 -6.94
CA ILE A 69 -6.77 16.00 -6.63
C ILE A 69 -7.41 16.79 -5.48
N VAL A 70 -8.17 17.83 -5.81
CA VAL A 70 -9.02 18.57 -4.85
C VAL A 70 -10.34 17.84 -4.72
N VAL A 71 -10.25 16.62 -4.26
CA VAL A 71 -11.42 15.94 -3.73
C VAL A 71 -11.61 16.57 -2.35
N SER A 72 -12.77 17.20 -2.10
CA SER A 72 -13.13 17.74 -0.79
C SER A 72 -12.60 16.80 0.29
N GLN A 73 -11.89 17.34 1.29
CA GLN A 73 -10.92 16.69 2.19
C GLN A 73 -11.33 15.36 2.88
N GLN A 74 -12.50 14.79 2.59
CA GLN A 74 -13.01 13.52 3.10
C GLN A 74 -13.58 12.54 2.05
N ARG A 75 -13.49 12.80 0.75
CA ARG A 75 -14.11 11.91 -0.25
C ARG A 75 -13.16 10.82 -0.75
N THR A 76 -13.62 9.57 -0.69
CA THR A 76 -12.94 8.40 -1.27
C THR A 76 -12.93 8.49 -2.79
N VAL A 77 -11.76 8.39 -3.41
CA VAL A 77 -11.61 8.38 -4.87
C VAL A 77 -11.68 6.95 -5.39
N LEU A 78 -10.92 6.05 -4.76
CA LEU A 78 -10.90 4.63 -5.11
C LEU A 78 -11.02 3.77 -3.85
N THR A 79 -11.52 2.57 -4.01
CA THR A 79 -11.44 1.50 -3.01
C THR A 79 -10.45 0.45 -3.48
N LEU A 80 -9.71 -0.16 -2.56
CA LEU A 80 -8.88 -1.33 -2.81
C LEU A 80 -9.23 -2.42 -1.82
N THR A 81 -9.41 -3.64 -2.32
CA THR A 81 -9.49 -4.85 -1.51
C THR A 81 -8.44 -5.84 -1.98
N ALA A 82 -7.81 -6.54 -1.04
CA ALA A 82 -6.98 -7.70 -1.32
C ALA A 82 -7.58 -8.91 -0.60
N ALA A 83 -7.73 -10.02 -1.31
CA ALA A 83 -8.27 -11.26 -0.77
C ALA A 83 -7.43 -12.46 -1.17
N THR A 84 -7.36 -13.46 -0.29
CA THR A 84 -6.75 -14.76 -0.56
C THR A 84 -7.55 -15.86 0.11
N GLY A 85 -7.66 -17.03 -0.52
CA GLY A 85 -8.45 -18.14 0.02
C GLY A 85 -9.91 -17.79 0.35
N GLY A 86 -10.51 -16.85 -0.39
CA GLY A 86 -11.88 -16.37 -0.13
C GLY A 86 -12.03 -15.39 1.05
N ARG A 87 -10.93 -14.95 1.68
CA ARG A 87 -10.94 -14.00 2.81
C ARG A 87 -10.27 -12.69 2.44
N THR A 88 -10.92 -11.58 2.76
CA THR A 88 -10.32 -10.23 2.67
C THR A 88 -9.23 -10.08 3.73
N VAL A 89 -8.04 -9.70 3.28
CA VAL A 89 -6.85 -9.47 4.12
C VAL A 89 -6.43 -8.00 4.16
N LEU A 90 -6.88 -7.21 3.19
CA LEU A 90 -6.72 -5.76 3.16
C LEU A 90 -7.97 -5.13 2.54
N ALA A 91 -8.46 -4.06 3.14
CA ALA A 91 -9.51 -3.22 2.58
C ALA A 91 -9.16 -1.76 2.91
N SER A 92 -9.18 -0.89 1.90
CA SER A 92 -8.73 0.48 2.04
C SER A 92 -9.49 1.44 1.13
N THR A 93 -9.65 2.66 1.60
CA THR A 93 -10.18 3.80 0.85
C THR A 93 -9.03 4.74 0.51
N LEU A 94 -8.95 5.15 -0.75
CA LEU A 94 -7.84 5.92 -1.30
C LEU A 94 -8.32 7.32 -1.67
N GLN A 95 -7.60 8.34 -1.23
CA GLN A 95 -7.98 9.74 -1.38
C GLN A 95 -6.99 10.51 -2.26
N PHE A 96 -5.73 10.04 -2.35
CA PHE A 96 -4.66 10.67 -3.13
C PHE A 96 -4.34 12.13 -2.74
N ASN A 97 -4.77 12.57 -1.56
CA ASN A 97 -4.57 13.91 -1.03
C ASN A 97 -3.23 14.09 -0.31
N HIS A 98 -2.52 13.00 0.01
CA HIS A 98 -1.21 13.04 0.68
C HIS A 98 -0.02 13.27 -0.29
N SER A 99 -0.27 13.33 -1.60
CA SER A 99 0.79 13.59 -2.59
C SER A 99 0.95 15.10 -2.79
N GLU A 100 1.72 15.74 -1.92
CA GLU A 100 2.03 17.18 -2.02
C GLU A 100 2.79 17.51 -3.32
N ASN A 101 3.59 16.57 -3.82
CA ASN A 101 4.33 16.66 -5.09
C ASN A 101 4.08 15.42 -5.95
N PRO A 102 2.98 15.40 -6.74
CA PRO A 102 2.70 14.30 -7.65
C PRO A 102 3.80 14.20 -8.73
N ARG A 103 4.18 12.96 -9.08
CA ARG A 103 5.22 12.71 -10.08
C ARG A 103 4.70 13.04 -11.47
N GLN A 104 5.49 13.69 -12.30
CA GLN A 104 5.12 13.94 -13.69
C GLN A 104 5.55 12.78 -14.59
N VAL A 105 4.67 12.32 -15.49
CA VAL A 105 5.01 11.25 -16.45
C VAL A 105 6.04 11.75 -17.47
N SER A 106 5.85 12.97 -17.96
CA SER A 106 6.76 13.67 -18.88
C SER A 106 6.61 15.17 -18.68
N PRO A 107 7.71 15.95 -18.72
CA PRO A 107 7.64 17.41 -18.67
C PRO A 107 6.73 18.04 -19.74
N GLN A 108 6.50 17.32 -20.84
CA GLN A 108 5.69 17.77 -21.97
C GLN A 108 4.21 17.40 -21.85
N LEU A 109 3.86 16.45 -20.95
CA LEU A 109 2.50 15.99 -20.77
C LEU A 109 1.90 16.59 -19.49
N PRO A 110 0.61 16.97 -19.51
CA PRO A 110 -0.08 17.47 -18.33
C PRO A 110 -0.42 16.34 -17.33
N ASP A 111 -0.22 15.08 -17.72
CA ASP A 111 -0.53 13.91 -16.90
C ASP A 111 0.39 13.83 -15.66
N LYS A 112 -0.24 13.74 -14.48
CA LYS A 112 0.43 13.56 -13.20
C LYS A 112 0.07 12.22 -12.57
N ILE A 113 1.02 11.63 -11.86
CA ILE A 113 0.87 10.40 -11.08
C ILE A 113 0.75 10.78 -9.62
N PHE A 114 -0.42 10.53 -9.06
CA PHE A 114 -0.71 10.61 -7.64
C PHE A 114 -0.56 9.21 -7.04
N ARG A 115 0.22 9.08 -5.96
CA ARG A 115 0.42 7.81 -5.26
C ARG A 115 -0.24 7.88 -3.88
N ASP A 116 -0.97 6.84 -3.52
CA ASP A 116 -1.53 6.66 -2.18
C ASP A 116 -1.22 5.26 -1.65
N GLU A 117 -1.11 5.13 -0.34
CA GLU A 117 -0.82 3.86 0.34
C GLU A 117 -2.12 3.19 0.75
N ALA A 118 -2.41 2.02 0.17
CA ALA A 118 -3.59 1.25 0.56
C ALA A 118 -3.39 0.55 1.91
N GLY A 119 -2.15 0.22 2.26
CA GLY A 119 -1.77 -0.33 3.56
C GLY A 119 -0.77 -1.47 3.44
N LEU A 120 -0.65 -2.23 4.53
CA LEU A 120 0.34 -3.28 4.70
C LEU A 120 -0.36 -4.62 5.01
N ILE A 121 0.05 -5.67 4.30
CA ILE A 121 -0.30 -7.06 4.59
C ILE A 121 0.85 -7.64 5.44
N PRO A 122 0.67 -7.79 6.77
CA PRO A 122 1.77 -8.07 7.68
C PRO A 122 2.29 -9.50 7.56
N THR A 123 1.41 -10.44 7.23
CA THR A 123 1.72 -11.84 7.07
C THR A 123 1.17 -12.34 5.75
N VAL A 124 1.96 -13.15 5.05
CA VAL A 124 1.61 -13.70 3.74
C VAL A 124 1.55 -15.22 3.83
N SER A 125 0.41 -15.78 3.46
CA SER A 125 0.28 -17.22 3.21
C SER A 125 0.64 -17.48 1.74
N PRO A 126 1.53 -18.44 1.42
CA PRO A 126 1.89 -18.69 0.03
C PRO A 126 0.66 -19.00 -0.83
N GLY A 127 0.48 -18.27 -1.93
CA GLY A 127 -0.66 -18.48 -2.82
C GLY A 127 -1.10 -17.25 -3.61
N PRO A 128 -2.22 -17.35 -4.35
CA PRO A 128 -2.76 -16.24 -5.11
C PRO A 128 -3.46 -15.23 -4.20
N TYR A 129 -3.13 -13.95 -4.42
CA TYR A 129 -3.83 -12.81 -3.83
C TYR A 129 -4.53 -12.04 -4.95
N ILE A 130 -5.83 -11.82 -4.78
CA ILE A 130 -6.65 -11.07 -5.73
C ILE A 130 -6.79 -9.65 -5.19
N PHE A 131 -6.24 -8.70 -5.94
CA PHE A 131 -6.36 -7.27 -5.68
C PHE A 131 -7.46 -6.71 -6.58
N THR A 132 -8.47 -6.11 -5.97
CA THR A 132 -9.60 -5.49 -6.67
C THR A 132 -9.64 -4.02 -6.32
N VAL A 133 -9.53 -3.17 -7.34
CA VAL A 133 -9.70 -1.72 -7.21
C VAL A 133 -11.05 -1.35 -7.81
N GLY A 134 -11.76 -0.43 -7.17
CA GLY A 134 -13.04 0.08 -7.64
C GLY A 134 -13.17 1.58 -7.43
N PRO A 135 -14.23 2.19 -7.96
CA PRO A 135 -14.59 3.56 -7.61
C PRO A 135 -14.85 3.67 -6.10
N GLY A 136 -14.61 4.86 -5.54
CA GLY A 136 -15.11 5.21 -4.22
C GLY A 136 -16.63 5.32 -4.23
N ASP A 137 -17.27 4.86 -3.16
CA ASP A 137 -18.68 5.15 -2.89
C ASP A 137 -18.78 6.63 -2.50
N ALA A 138 -19.31 7.45 -3.39
CA ALA A 138 -19.51 8.89 -3.23
C ALA A 138 -20.91 9.21 -2.70
#